data_AF-G8LU61-F1
#
_entry.id   AF-G8LU61-F1
#
_cell.length_a   1.000
_cell.length_b   1.000
_cell.length_c   1.000
_cell.angle_alpha   90.00
_cell.angle_beta   90.00
_cell.angle_gamma   90.00
#
_symmetry.space_group_name_H-M   'P 1'
#
loop_
_entity.id
_entity.type
_entity.pdbx_description
1 polymer ?
#
loop_
_entity_poly.entity_id
_entity_poly.type
_entity_poly.pdbx_seq_one_letter_code
_entity_poly.pdbx_strand_id
1 'polypeptide(L)'
;MVFIVVAVQQGLDDIKSGLREKGFEVVDLETYNYPIDAIVYEGNSFQISYISRNNMPEMTMGKRGNYGVFIVNSLGKTIDEIADMLNTRYYSPLF
;
A
#
# COMPACT_ATOMS: atom_id res chain seq x y z
N MET A 1 13.39 -12.52 6.23
CA MET A 1 11.99 -12.46 5.76
C MET A 1 11.68 -10.99 5.56
N VAL A 2 11.31 -10.58 4.36
CA VAL A 2 10.93 -9.19 4.08
C VAL A 2 9.42 -9.11 4.31
N PHE A 3 8.99 -8.27 5.24
CA PHE A 3 7.57 -8.01 5.48
C PHE A 3 7.16 -6.86 4.56
N ILE A 4 6.07 -7.03 3.82
CA ILE A 4 5.50 -5.95 3.00
C ILE A 4 4.67 -5.08 3.96
N VAL A 5 5.04 -3.82 4.09
CA VAL A 5 4.32 -2.85 4.91
C VAL A 5 3.27 -2.15 4.06
N VAL A 6 2.01 -2.35 4.40
CA VAL A 6 0.84 -1.86 3.66
C VAL A 6 0.13 -0.80 4.50
N ALA A 7 0.15 0.44 4.05
CA ALA A 7 -0.68 1.49 4.64
C ALA A 7 -2.10 1.40 4.11
N VAL A 8 -3.08 1.35 5.01
CA VAL A 8 -4.50 1.26 4.65
C VAL A 8 -5.23 2.49 5.17
N GLN A 9 -6.05 3.09 4.33
CA GLN A 9 -6.91 4.22 4.68
C GLN A 9 -7.79 3.91 5.91
N GLN A 10 -8.02 4.90 6.77
CA GLN A 10 -8.98 4.80 7.87
C GLN A 10 -10.40 4.47 7.37
N GLY A 11 -11.11 3.65 8.15
CA GLY A 11 -12.46 3.17 7.83
C GLY A 11 -12.53 1.86 7.03
N LEU A 12 -11.39 1.31 6.59
CA LEU A 12 -11.32 0.03 5.88
C LEU A 12 -10.90 -1.13 6.80
N ASP A 13 -11.56 -1.27 7.95
CA ASP A 13 -11.14 -2.22 8.99
C ASP A 13 -11.23 -3.70 8.57
N ASP A 14 -12.19 -4.03 7.70
CA ASP A 14 -12.31 -5.36 7.09
C ASP A 14 -11.10 -5.67 6.20
N ILE A 15 -10.65 -4.69 5.41
CA ILE A 15 -9.45 -4.80 4.57
C ILE A 15 -8.21 -4.97 5.44
N LYS A 16 -8.09 -4.17 6.51
CA LYS A 16 -6.95 -4.26 7.43
C LYS A 16 -6.85 -5.64 8.07
N SER A 17 -7.98 -6.16 8.55
CA SER A 17 -8.04 -7.47 9.20
C SER A 17 -7.71 -8.59 8.21
N GLY A 18 -8.32 -8.57 7.03
CA GLY A 18 -8.04 -9.54 5.98
C GLY A 18 -6.58 -9.56 5.53
N LEU A 19 -5.95 -8.39 5.35
CA LEU A 19 -4.54 -8.32 4.97
C LEU A 19 -3.60 -8.79 6.09
N ARG A 20 -3.91 -8.51 7.37
CA ARG A 20 -3.14 -9.06 8.50
C ARG A 20 -3.19 -10.58 8.54
N GLU A 21 -4.36 -11.18 8.30
CA GLU A 21 -4.53 -12.63 8.21
C GLU A 21 -3.73 -13.26 7.06
N LYS A 22 -3.51 -12.51 5.97
CA LYS A 22 -2.67 -12.92 4.83
C LYS A 22 -1.16 -12.71 5.08
N GLY A 23 -0.77 -12.15 6.23
CA GLY A 23 0.63 -11.98 6.64
C GLY A 23 1.27 -10.65 6.25
N PHE A 24 0.48 -9.64 5.87
CA PHE A 24 0.97 -8.28 5.64
C PHE A 24 1.10 -7.49 6.93
N GLU A 25 2.09 -6.59 6.99
CA GLU A 25 2.19 -5.62 8.07
C GLU A 25 1.28 -4.43 7.73
N VAL A 26 0.14 -4.31 8.40
CA VAL A 26 -0.87 -3.30 8.09
C VAL A 26 -0.82 -2.13 9.06
N VAL A 27 -0.60 -0.95 8.51
CA VAL A 27 -0.47 0.32 9.23
C VAL A 27 -1.52 1.33 8.77
N ASP A 28 -1.83 2.32 9.60
CA ASP A 28 -2.80 3.37 9.25
C ASP A 28 -2.15 4.44 8.37
N LEU A 29 -2.74 4.69 7.19
CA LEU A 29 -2.20 5.62 6.20
C LEU A 29 -2.05 7.06 6.74
N GLU A 30 -2.98 7.50 7.58
CA GLU A 30 -3.07 8.88 8.04
C GLU A 30 -2.10 9.20 9.19
N THR A 31 -1.59 8.18 9.90
CA THR A 31 -0.75 8.36 11.09
C THR A 31 0.66 7.76 10.94
N TYR A 32 0.86 6.84 10.00
CA TYR A 32 2.13 6.17 9.81
C TYR A 32 3.11 7.02 9.01
N ASN A 33 4.27 7.31 9.61
CA ASN A 33 5.29 8.21 9.05
C ASN A 33 6.58 7.48 8.64
N TYR A 34 6.60 6.15 8.60
CA TYR A 34 7.75 5.37 8.17
C TYR A 34 7.58 4.89 6.72
N PRO A 35 8.67 4.40 6.08
CA PRO A 35 8.59 3.87 4.72
C PRO A 35 7.59 2.72 4.61
N ILE A 36 6.82 2.73 3.51
CA ILE A 36 5.83 1.70 3.20
C ILE A 36 6.05 1.14 1.80
N ASP A 37 5.63 -0.10 1.60
CA ASP A 37 5.71 -0.79 0.33
C ASP A 37 4.48 -0.56 -0.54
N ALA A 38 3.31 -0.37 0.07
CA ALA A 38 2.06 -0.20 -0.63
C ALA A 38 1.04 0.63 0.16
N ILE A 39 0.07 1.18 -0.57
CA ILE A 39 -1.10 1.87 -0.03
C ILE A 39 -2.36 1.21 -0.56
N VAL A 40 -3.33 0.96 0.32
CA VAL A 40 -4.69 0.57 -0.06
C VAL A 40 -5.66 1.67 0.36
N TYR A 41 -6.44 2.14 -0.59
CA TYR A 41 -7.46 3.18 -0.40
C TYR A 41 -8.75 2.78 -1.08
N GLU A 42 -9.87 3.42 -0.73
CA GLU A 42 -11.16 3.17 -1.36
C GLU A 42 -11.75 4.42 -2.00
N GLY A 43 -12.33 4.25 -3.20
CA GLY A 43 -13.14 5.27 -3.85
C GLY A 43 -12.37 6.14 -4.84
N ASN A 44 -12.88 7.35 -5.09
CA ASN A 44 -12.39 8.24 -6.16
C ASN A 44 -11.49 9.37 -5.67
N SER A 45 -11.42 9.61 -4.35
CA SER A 45 -10.68 10.73 -3.76
C SER A 45 -9.51 10.23 -2.94
N PHE A 46 -8.48 9.72 -3.60
CA PHE A 46 -7.21 9.46 -2.94
C PHE A 46 -6.45 10.77 -2.73
N GLN A 47 -6.31 11.20 -1.48
CA GLN A 47 -5.50 12.37 -1.15
C GLN A 47 -4.02 11.97 -1.07
N ILE A 48 -3.26 12.31 -2.11
CA ILE A 48 -1.80 12.04 -2.21
C ILE A 48 -1.00 12.71 -1.08
N SER A 49 -1.56 13.70 -0.39
CA SER A 49 -0.93 14.37 0.76
C SER A 49 -0.54 13.43 1.90
N TYR A 50 -1.14 12.25 2.01
CA TYR A 50 -0.78 11.23 3.00
C TYR A 50 0.43 10.38 2.58
N ILE A 51 0.88 10.46 1.33
CA ILE A 51 2.14 9.84 0.92
C ILE A 51 3.27 10.68 1.51
N SER A 52 3.74 10.30 2.69
CA SER A 52 4.74 11.06 3.43
C SER A 52 6.01 11.28 2.59
N ARG A 53 6.67 12.43 2.80
CA ARG A 53 7.99 12.75 2.22
C ARG A 53 9.06 11.70 2.53
N ASN A 54 8.84 10.83 3.52
CA ASN A 54 9.79 9.77 3.91
C ASN A 54 9.81 8.59 2.93
N ASN A 55 8.87 8.52 1.98
CA ASN A 55 8.94 7.60 0.84
C ASN A 55 9.74 8.17 -0.34
N MET A 56 10.17 9.44 -0.28
CA MET A 56 11.06 10.01 -1.29
C MET A 56 12.51 9.67 -0.91
N PRO A 57 13.29 9.04 -1.79
CA PRO A 57 14.70 8.85 -1.53
C PRO A 57 15.37 10.23 -1.43
N GLU A 58 16.10 10.48 -0.35
CA GLU A 58 17.08 11.57 -0.36
C GLU A 58 17.98 11.38 -1.60
N MET A 59 18.23 12.49 -2.30
CA MET A 59 18.98 12.57 -3.56
C MET A 59 20.43 12.03 -3.47
N THR A 60 20.84 11.49 -2.32
CA THR A 60 22.20 11.08 -1.95
C THR A 60 22.47 9.57 -2.06
N MET A 61 21.50 8.72 -2.40
CA MET A 61 21.76 7.27 -2.53
C MET A 61 21.49 6.76 -3.95
N GLY A 62 22.46 6.98 -4.85
CA GLY A 62 22.52 6.41 -6.20
C GLY A 62 22.66 4.88 -6.28
N LYS A 63 22.07 4.11 -5.36
CA LYS A 63 22.16 2.64 -5.30
C LYS A 63 20.94 1.91 -4.71
N ARG A 64 19.71 2.45 -4.82
CA ARG A 64 18.52 1.62 -4.62
C ARG A 64 17.53 1.82 -5.76
N GLY A 65 17.36 0.78 -6.57
CA GLY A 65 16.41 0.75 -7.67
C GLY A 65 14.98 0.92 -7.16
N ASN A 66 14.22 1.78 -7.84
CA ASN A 66 12.76 1.95 -7.74
C ASN A 66 12.15 1.86 -6.33
N TYR A 67 12.36 2.89 -5.50
CA TYR A 67 11.45 3.18 -4.39
C TYR A 67 10.14 3.78 -4.91
N GLY A 68 9.25 2.91 -5.38
CA GLY A 68 7.87 3.27 -5.74
C GLY A 68 6.91 2.67 -4.73
N VAL A 69 6.04 3.49 -4.15
CA VAL A 69 4.92 3.00 -3.34
C VAL A 69 3.85 2.46 -4.28
N PHE A 70 3.45 1.20 -4.12
CA PHE A 70 2.40 0.60 -4.94
C PHE A 70 1.02 0.99 -4.40
N ILE A 71 0.18 1.62 -5.20
CA ILE A 71 -1.11 2.15 -4.75
C ILE A 71 -2.24 1.27 -5.29
N VAL A 72 -3.12 0.77 -4.44
CA VAL A 72 -4.24 -0.11 -4.78
C VAL A 72 -5.56 0.53 -4.36
N ASN A 73 -6.52 0.59 -5.30
CA ASN A 73 -7.90 0.94 -4.99
C ASN A 73 -8.66 -0.34 -4.62
N SER A 74 -9.22 -0.43 -3.41
CA SER A 74 -9.99 -1.57 -2.92
C SER A 74 -11.42 -1.62 -3.46
N LEU A 75 -11.91 -0.55 -4.11
CA LEU A 75 -13.31 -0.46 -4.54
C LEU A 75 -13.67 -1.62 -5.49
N GLY A 76 -14.62 -2.45 -5.05
CA GLY A 76 -15.10 -3.60 -5.82
C GLY A 76 -14.11 -4.78 -5.88
N LYS A 77 -13.08 -4.81 -5.02
CA LYS A 77 -12.10 -5.90 -4.94
C LYS A 77 -12.25 -6.69 -3.65
N THR A 78 -12.00 -7.99 -3.74
CA THR A 78 -11.90 -8.89 -2.60
C THR A 78 -10.53 -8.79 -1.92
N ILE A 79 -10.44 -9.25 -0.67
CA ILE A 79 -9.15 -9.32 0.07
C ILE A 79 -8.12 -10.15 -0.69
N ASP A 80 -8.54 -11.26 -1.29
CA ASP A 80 -7.64 -12.15 -2.03
C ASP A 80 -7.06 -11.46 -3.28
N GLU A 81 -7.87 -10.69 -4.01
CA GLU A 81 -7.40 -9.91 -5.15
C GLU A 81 -6.44 -8.80 -4.72
N ILE A 82 -6.74 -8.08 -3.63
CA ILE A 82 -5.84 -7.05 -3.09
C ILE A 82 -4.52 -7.68 -2.67
N ALA A 83 -4.55 -8.83 -1.98
CA ALA A 83 -3.35 -9.56 -1.58
C ALA A 83 -2.52 -10.03 -2.77
N ASP A 84 -3.15 -10.54 -3.83
CA ASP A 84 -2.46 -10.96 -5.05
C ASP A 84 -1.81 -9.78 -5.78
N MET A 85 -2.51 -8.64 -5.88
CA MET A 85 -1.96 -7.40 -6.43
C MET A 85 -0.74 -6.91 -5.63
N LEU A 86 -0.81 -6.96 -4.30
CA LEU A 86 0.30 -6.55 -3.43
C LEU A 86 1.54 -7.45 -3.57
N ASN A 87 1.34 -8.76 -3.73
CA ASN A 87 2.41 -9.74 -3.90
C ASN A 87 3.05 -9.68 -5.30
N THR A 88 2.23 -9.55 -6.34
CA THR A 88 2.68 -9.58 -7.74
C THR A 88 3.14 -8.21 -8.25
N ARG A 89 2.74 -7.13 -7.58
CA ARG A 89 2.90 -5.73 -8.02
C ARG A 89 2.24 -5.45 -9.38
N TYR A 90 1.25 -6.25 -9.78
CA TYR A 90 0.47 -6.04 -10.98
C TYR A 90 -0.94 -5.56 -10.66
N TYR A 91 -1.44 -4.67 -11.51
CA TYR A 91 -2.86 -4.33 -11.51
C TYR A 91 -3.65 -5.41 -12.24
N SER A 92 -4.92 -5.59 -11.85
CA SER A 92 -5.86 -6.39 -12.63
C SER A 92 -5.91 -5.87 -14.07
N PRO A 93 -5.97 -6.75 -15.09
CA PRO A 93 -6.16 -6.34 -16.47
C PRO A 93 -7.36 -5.40 -16.60
N LEU A 94 -7.26 -4.41 -17.49
CA LEU A 94 -8.36 -3.48 -17.77
C LEU A 94 -9.47 -4.13 -18.63
N PHE A 95 -9.26 -5.36 -19.12
CA PHE A 95 -10.12 -6.10 -20.05
C PHE A 95 -10.06 -7.60 -19.77
#